data_AF-T2J6I8-F1
#
_entry.id   AF-T2J6I8-F1
#
_cell.length_a   1.000
_cell.length_b   1.000
_cell.length_c   1.000
_cell.angle_alpha   90.00
_cell.angle_beta   90.00
_cell.angle_gamma   90.00
#
_symmetry.space_group_name_H-M   'P 1'
#
loop_
_entity.id
_entity.type
_entity.pdbx_description
1 polymer ?
#
loop_
_entity_poly.entity_id
_entity_poly.type
_entity_poly.pdbx_seq_one_letter_code
_entity_poly.pdbx_strand_id
1 'polypeptide(L)'
;MAEHLENHPIFKKDKVNKEYVLEGIEGYIDILADQEVWEIKTSQANALDIYQLFMYMDVGGFDNGYLVAQDFSGGAKVAIDFIKNKHNKEIILAKHTDFPITHPPSDEERSEYY
;
A
#
# COMPACT_ATOMS: atom_id res chain seq x y z
N MET A 1 -11.78 11.14 19.92
CA MET A 1 -11.32 11.41 18.54
C MET A 1 -9.85 11.05 18.29
N ALA A 2 -9.04 10.70 19.29
CA ALA A 2 -7.63 10.31 19.09
C ALA A 2 -7.38 8.79 18.94
N GLU A 3 -8.23 7.95 19.56
CA GLU A 3 -8.04 6.49 19.61
C GLU A 3 -8.17 5.80 18.23
N HIS A 4 -8.91 6.40 17.31
CA HIS A 4 -9.09 5.91 15.94
C HIS A 4 -7.92 6.28 15.01
N LEU A 5 -7.05 7.21 15.42
CA LEU A 5 -5.80 7.47 14.70
C LEU A 5 -4.68 6.59 15.26
N GLU A 6 -4.60 6.42 16.58
CA GLU A 6 -3.53 5.68 17.29
C GLU A 6 -3.42 4.18 17.01
N ASN A 7 -4.45 3.54 16.45
CA ASN A 7 -4.45 2.10 16.13
C ASN A 7 -4.76 1.80 14.65
N HIS A 8 -4.82 2.83 13.81
CA HIS A 8 -5.19 2.69 12.41
C HIS A 8 -3.94 2.47 11.56
N PRO A 9 -3.91 1.54 10.60
CA PRO A 9 -2.70 1.22 9.82
C PRO A 9 -2.09 2.42 9.08
N ILE A 10 -2.83 3.53 8.99
CA ILE A 10 -2.49 4.73 8.23
C ILE A 10 -2.33 5.90 9.19
N PHE A 11 -1.08 6.25 9.48
CA PHE A 11 -0.68 7.47 10.19
C PHE A 11 -0.08 8.49 9.24
N LYS A 12 -0.02 9.76 9.64
CA LYS A 12 0.71 10.78 8.88
C LYS A 12 2.18 10.34 8.74
N LYS A 13 2.66 10.34 7.49
CA LYS A 13 4.04 10.00 7.12
C LYS A 13 4.83 11.25 6.83
N ASP A 14 6.12 11.24 7.16
CA ASP A 14 6.99 12.41 7.04
C ASP A 14 7.61 12.53 5.65
N LYS A 15 7.94 11.41 5.02
CA LYS A 15 8.51 11.36 3.66
C LYS A 15 7.64 10.51 2.76
N VAL A 16 7.00 11.15 1.78
CA VAL A 16 6.10 10.48 0.83
C VAL A 16 6.55 10.79 -0.60
N ASN A 17 6.85 9.76 -1.37
CA ASN A 17 7.09 9.83 -2.81
C ASN A 17 6.00 9.06 -3.55
N LYS A 18 5.53 9.58 -4.68
CA LYS A 18 4.55 8.91 -5.56
C LYS A 18 5.24 8.45 -6.83
N GLU A 19 4.77 7.37 -7.43
CA GLU A 19 5.31 6.79 -8.66
C GLU A 19 6.84 6.62 -8.57
N TYR A 20 7.29 6.05 -7.45
CA TYR A 20 8.71 5.95 -7.14
C TYR A 20 9.38 4.90 -8.04
N VAL A 21 10.46 5.33 -8.71
CA VAL A 21 11.24 4.48 -9.61
C VAL A 21 12.24 3.66 -8.80
N LEU A 22 12.13 2.33 -8.91
CA LEU A 22 13.17 1.41 -8.46
C LEU A 22 14.13 1.13 -9.62
N GLU A 23 15.41 1.50 -9.44
CA GLU A 23 16.43 1.20 -10.44
C GLU A 23 16.62 -0.31 -10.60
N GLY A 24 16.68 -0.78 -11.86
CA GLY A 24 17.00 -2.17 -12.18
C GLY A 24 15.80 -3.09 -12.43
N ILE A 25 14.56 -2.61 -12.28
CA ILE A 25 13.35 -3.34 -12.64
C ILE A 25 12.35 -2.45 -13.38
N GLU A 26 11.50 -3.07 -14.19
CA GLU A 26 10.38 -2.37 -14.83
C GLU A 26 9.23 -2.24 -13.84
N GLY A 27 8.67 -1.03 -13.71
CA GLY A 27 7.55 -0.73 -12.83
C GLY A 27 7.82 0.48 -11.93
N TYR A 28 6.77 0.94 -11.27
CA TYR A 28 6.80 2.05 -10.32
C TYR A 28 6.07 1.61 -9.05
N ILE A 29 6.60 1.99 -7.90
CA ILE A 29 5.84 1.91 -6.64
C ILE A 29 4.83 3.05 -6.64
N ASP A 30 3.54 2.76 -6.44
CA ASP A 30 2.51 3.80 -6.41
C ASP A 30 2.80 4.87 -5.34
N ILE A 31 3.09 4.44 -4.10
CA ILE A 31 3.50 5.33 -3.00
C ILE A 31 4.62 4.68 -2.17
N LEU A 32 5.71 5.40 -1.95
CA LEU A 32 6.76 5.04 -0.98
C LEU A 32 6.70 6.03 0.19
N ALA A 33 6.36 5.56 1.38
CA ALA A 33 6.15 6.41 2.55
C ALA A 33 6.93 5.89 3.77
N ASP A 34 7.92 6.65 4.26
CA ASP A 34 8.77 6.27 5.42
C ASP A 34 9.28 4.80 5.36
N GLN A 35 9.76 4.36 4.18
CA GLN A 35 10.21 2.99 3.89
C GLN A 35 9.11 1.92 3.79
N GLU A 36 7.84 2.31 3.79
CA GLU A 36 6.71 1.44 3.50
C GLU A 36 6.34 1.55 2.02
N VAL A 37 6.22 0.40 1.36
CA VAL A 37 5.87 0.31 -0.06
C VAL A 37 4.37 0.13 -0.19
N TRP A 38 3.69 1.00 -0.92
CA TRP A 38 2.26 0.93 -1.07
C TRP A 38 1.91 0.69 -2.54
N GLU A 39 1.02 -0.26 -2.78
CA GLU A 39 0.49 -0.62 -4.09
C GLU A 39 -1.05 -0.55 -4.05
N ILE A 40 -1.67 0.08 -5.04
CA ILE A 40 -3.10 0.39 -5.05
C ILE A 40 -3.83 -0.43 -6.11
N LYS A 41 -4.85 -1.18 -5.68
CA LYS A 41 -5.73 -1.96 -6.55
C LYS A 41 -7.18 -1.54 -6.34
N THR A 42 -7.89 -1.28 -7.45
CA THR A 42 -9.29 -0.81 -7.40
C THR A 42 -10.28 -1.90 -6.98
N SER A 43 -9.90 -3.18 -7.09
CA SER A 43 -10.72 -4.35 -6.82
C SER A 43 -10.14 -5.24 -5.71
N GLN A 44 -10.75 -6.41 -5.50
CA GLN A 44 -10.13 -7.47 -4.70
C GLN A 44 -8.76 -7.84 -5.29
N ALA A 45 -7.77 -7.99 -4.42
CA ALA A 45 -6.42 -8.34 -4.83
C ALA A 45 -6.19 -9.86 -4.90
N ASN A 46 -5.43 -10.26 -5.92
CA ASN A 46 -5.07 -11.64 -6.19
C ASN A 46 -3.58 -11.90 -5.89
N ALA A 47 -3.13 -13.15 -6.05
CA ALA A 47 -1.75 -13.52 -5.75
C ALA A 47 -0.70 -12.77 -6.59
N LEU A 48 -1.01 -12.42 -7.85
CA LEU A 48 -0.10 -11.65 -8.70
C LEU A 48 0.11 -10.25 -8.16
N ASP A 49 -0.96 -9.61 -7.65
CA ASP A 49 -0.87 -8.29 -7.04
C ASP A 49 0.06 -8.31 -5.81
N ILE A 50 -0.01 -9.38 -5.01
CA ILE A 50 0.90 -9.59 -3.87
C ILE A 50 2.35 -9.75 -4.34
N TYR A 51 2.59 -10.54 -5.39
CA TYR A 51 3.94 -10.74 -5.92
C TYR A 51 4.53 -9.49 -6.57
N GLN A 52 3.69 -8.64 -7.16
CA GLN A 52 4.12 -7.33 -7.66
C GLN A 52 4.64 -6.45 -6.52
N LEU A 53 3.86 -6.30 -5.44
CA LEU A 53 4.30 -5.54 -4.26
C LEU A 53 5.56 -6.15 -3.64
N PHE A 54 5.60 -7.48 -3.50
CA PHE A 54 6.78 -8.17 -2.98
C PHE A 54 8.03 -7.95 -3.82
N MET A 55 7.93 -7.97 -5.16
CA MET A 55 9.06 -7.67 -6.04
C MET A 55 9.66 -6.28 -5.72
N TYR A 56 8.82 -5.27 -5.57
CA TYR A 56 9.27 -3.93 -5.20
C TYR A 56 9.94 -3.90 -3.82
N MET A 57 9.36 -4.60 -2.84
CA MET A 57 9.92 -4.71 -1.49
C MET A 57 11.28 -5.41 -1.49
N ASP A 58 11.43 -6.51 -2.24
CA ASP A 58 12.64 -7.30 -2.28
C ASP A 58 13.79 -6.55 -2.96
N VAL A 59 13.53 -5.97 -4.14
CA VAL A 59 14.52 -5.19 -4.88
C VAL A 59 14.90 -3.90 -4.16
N GLY A 60 13.93 -3.23 -3.55
CA GLY A 60 14.14 -2.00 -2.80
C GLY A 60 14.68 -2.19 -1.37
N GLY A 61 14.78 -3.44 -0.89
CA GLY A 61 15.23 -3.73 0.47
C GLY A 61 14.28 -3.24 1.56
N PHE A 62 12.97 -3.19 1.29
CA PHE A 62 11.94 -2.76 2.23
C PHE A 62 11.30 -3.95 2.95
N ASP A 63 10.99 -3.82 4.23
CA ASP A 63 10.43 -4.92 5.03
C ASP A 63 8.90 -4.91 5.13
N ASN A 64 8.29 -3.74 4.99
CA ASN A 64 6.85 -3.54 5.15
C ASN A 64 6.21 -3.00 3.87
N GLY A 65 5.08 -3.61 3.50
CA GLY A 65 4.28 -3.20 2.36
C GLY A 65 2.79 -3.14 2.68
N TYR A 66 2.10 -2.20 2.07
CA TYR A 66 0.65 -2.05 2.16
C TYR A 66 0.04 -2.26 0.79
N LEU A 67 -0.90 -3.19 0.70
CA LEU A 67 -1.70 -3.32 -0.50
C LEU A 67 -3.07 -2.70 -0.25
N VAL A 68 -3.34 -1.60 -0.94
CA VAL A 68 -4.60 -0.88 -0.86
C VAL A 68 -5.60 -1.56 -1.78
N ALA A 69 -6.62 -2.21 -1.22
CA ALA A 69 -7.60 -2.98 -1.99
C ALA A 69 -8.93 -3.16 -1.23
N GLN A 70 -9.94 -3.74 -1.86
CA GLN A 70 -11.20 -4.06 -1.16
C GLN A 70 -11.03 -5.20 -0.14
N ASP A 71 -10.36 -6.27 -0.56
CA ASP A 71 -10.04 -7.45 0.24
C ASP A 71 -8.96 -8.29 -0.46
N PHE A 72 -8.50 -9.34 0.21
CA PHE A 72 -7.65 -10.38 -0.37
C PHE A 72 -8.46 -11.60 -0.79
N SER A 73 -8.21 -12.07 -2.02
CA SER A 73 -8.63 -13.40 -2.44
C SER A 73 -7.95 -14.50 -1.60
N GLY A 74 -8.46 -15.74 -1.68
CA GLY A 74 -7.82 -16.89 -1.03
C GLY A 74 -6.36 -17.10 -1.49
N GLY A 75 -6.10 -16.91 -2.79
CA GLY A 75 -4.75 -17.02 -3.36
C GLY A 75 -3.81 -15.91 -2.87
N ALA A 76 -4.31 -14.69 -2.70
CA ALA A 76 -3.53 -13.59 -2.12
C ALA A 76 -3.08 -13.91 -0.69
N LYS A 77 -3.97 -14.47 0.15
CA LYS A 77 -3.63 -14.86 1.53
C LYS A 77 -2.52 -15.92 1.56
N VAL A 78 -2.61 -16.94 0.71
CA VAL A 78 -1.55 -17.96 0.58
C VAL A 78 -0.22 -17.34 0.15
N ALA A 79 -0.22 -16.39 -0.79
CA ALA A 79 0.99 -15.70 -1.23
C ALA A 79 1.62 -14.88 -0.10
N ILE A 80 0.81 -14.12 0.66
CA ILE A 80 1.28 -13.34 1.82
C ILE A 80 1.93 -14.25 2.85
N ASP A 81 1.26 -15.35 3.23
CA ASP A 81 1.81 -16.30 4.20
C ASP A 81 3.12 -16.91 3.71
N PHE A 82 3.23 -17.25 2.43
CA PHE A 82 4.46 -17.76 1.85
C PHE A 82 5.58 -16.73 1.93
N ILE A 83 5.31 -15.49 1.49
CA ILE A 83 6.27 -14.39 1.48
C ILE A 83 6.75 -14.06 2.90
N LYS A 84 5.82 -13.94 3.85
CA LYS A 84 6.14 -13.69 5.26
C LYS A 84 7.06 -14.77 5.81
N ASN A 85 6.72 -16.05 5.59
CA ASN A 85 7.46 -17.17 6.17
C ASN A 85 8.81 -17.46 5.49
N LYS A 86 9.00 -17.06 4.22
CA LYS A 86 10.21 -17.37 3.44
C LYS A 86 11.15 -16.19 3.27
N HIS A 87 10.61 -14.99 3.20
CA HIS A 87 11.35 -13.77 2.89
C HIS A 87 11.35 -12.77 4.04
N ASN A 88 10.60 -13.03 5.13
CA ASN A 88 10.47 -12.15 6.28
C ASN A 88 10.00 -10.74 5.88
N LYS A 89 9.07 -10.67 4.94
CA LYS A 89 8.43 -9.44 4.44
C LYS A 89 6.98 -9.41 4.88
N GLU A 90 6.53 -8.27 5.42
CA GLU A 90 5.17 -8.10 5.90
C GLU A 90 4.32 -7.33 4.90
N ILE A 91 3.21 -7.92 4.47
CA ILE A 91 2.25 -7.29 3.56
C ILE A 91 0.91 -7.18 4.27
N ILE A 92 0.42 -5.94 4.41
CA ILE A 92 -0.78 -5.59 5.15
C ILE A 92 -1.86 -5.10 4.18
N LEU A 93 -3.10 -5.53 4.39
CA LEU A 93 -4.26 -4.95 3.69
C LEU A 93 -4.56 -3.57 4.28
N ALA A 94 -4.57 -2.54 3.44
CA ALA A 94 -5.22 -1.28 3.73
C ALA A 94 -6.53 -1.23 2.94
N LYS A 95 -7.68 -1.30 3.60
CA LYS A 95 -8.95 -1.27 2.88
C LYS A 95 -9.24 0.14 2.38
N HIS A 96 -9.97 0.26 1.27
CA HIS A 96 -10.46 1.59 0.84
C HIS A 96 -11.28 2.30 1.93
N THR A 97 -11.96 1.53 2.79
CA THR A 97 -12.70 2.04 3.94
C THR A 97 -11.83 2.64 5.04
N ASP A 98 -10.53 2.33 5.03
CA ASP A 98 -9.57 2.81 6.02
C ASP A 98 -9.11 4.24 5.67
N PHE A 99 -9.44 4.75 4.48
CA PHE A 99 -9.12 6.13 4.11
C PHE A 99 -10.26 7.07 4.53
N PRO A 100 -9.94 8.24 5.12
CA PRO A 100 -10.94 9.23 5.55
C PRO A 100 -11.57 9.98 4.35
N ILE A 101 -11.82 9.29 3.24
CA ILE A 101 -12.45 9.82 2.03
C ILE A 101 -13.91 9.36 2.05
N THR A 102 -14.74 10.12 2.75
CA THR A 102 -16.17 9.84 2.89
C THR A 102 -17.00 10.47 1.76
N HIS A 103 -16.38 11.30 0.94
CA HIS A 103 -16.98 12.02 -0.17
C HIS A 103 -15.90 12.36 -1.22
N PRO A 104 -16.27 12.51 -2.51
CA PRO A 104 -15.36 13.04 -3.51
C PRO A 104 -14.96 14.49 -3.18
N PRO A 105 -13.78 14.97 -3.62
CA PRO A 105 -13.36 16.35 -3.38
C PRO A 105 -14.36 17.34 -4.00
N SER A 106 -14.84 18.26 -3.17
CA SER A 106 -15.64 19.41 -3.57
C SER A 106 -14.84 20.35 -4.48
N ASP A 107 -15.54 21.26 -5.18
CA ASP A 107 -14.89 22.26 -6.03
C ASP A 107 -13.97 23.21 -5.22
N GLU A 108 -14.32 23.47 -3.96
CA GLU A 108 -13.50 24.26 -3.03
C GLU A 108 -12.21 23.52 -2.67
N GLU A 109 -12.29 22.24 -2.27
CA GLU A 109 -11.09 21.44 -1.97
C GLU A 109 -10.18 21.30 -3.19
N ARG A 110 -10.74 21.19 -4.40
CA ARG A 110 -9.95 21.12 -5.65
C ARG A 110 -9.16 22.40 -5.93
N SER A 111 -9.67 23.55 -5.50
CA SER A 111 -9.02 24.85 -5.71
C SER A 111 -7.76 25.04 -4.87
N GLU A 112 -7.58 24.28 -3.79
CA GLU A 112 -6.38 24.34 -2.95
C GLU A 112 -5.20 23.54 -3.51
N TYR A 113 -5.44 22.63 -4.46
CA TYR A 113 -4.41 21.76 -5.05
C TYR A 113 -3.98 22.16 -6.48
N TYR A 114 -4.59 23.20 -7.07
CA TYR A 114 -4.29 23.72 -8.42
C TYR A 114 -3.98 25.22 -8.42
#